data_AF-A0A7J0GKH1-F1
#
_entry.id   AF-A0A7J0GKH1-F1
#
_cell.length_a   1.000
_cell.length_b   1.000
_cell.length_c   1.000
_cell.angle_alpha   90.00
_cell.angle_beta   90.00
_cell.angle_gamma   90.00
#
_symmetry.space_group_name_H-M   'P 1'
#
loop_
_entity.id
_entity.type
_entity.pdbx_description
1 polymer ?
#
loop_
_entity_poly.entity_id
_entity_poly.type
_entity_poly.pdbx_seq_one_letter_code
_entity_poly.pdbx_strand_id
1 'polypeptide(L)'
;MKKKKKTTLKDHNSQMVSSLEQPLLLLCIPSNINEENGDVADDHYHYHRYLEDIEIMHSLGVNAYRFSISWARVLPNFLHLAETCFKSFGDRVKYWITITGPNLFTDMAYIRGKYPPARCSVPFGNCSVGNSDMAPLVVMHMLLAHAKAVKIYREHFLAKQGGVIGIVVCVFMNEPMTESELDWEAANQALAFNVAWDFDPLYLEITLRKCTITTGMNYQDCIYSSCILGGDRPIRGFGYITGERNGIPIGDRTGMANFFLVPRGMEKVVNYVKGRYHNKPMYVLENGE
;
A
#
# COMPACT_ATOMS: atom_id res chain seq x y z
N MET A 1 28.59 -27.39 49.64
CA MET A 1 29.07 -26.44 48.62
C MET A 1 28.36 -26.72 47.29
N LYS A 2 27.29 -25.98 46.96
CA LYS A 2 26.58 -26.11 45.67
C LYS A 2 27.21 -25.16 44.66
N LYS A 3 27.85 -25.69 43.61
CA LYS A 3 28.38 -24.90 42.48
C LYS A 3 27.20 -24.31 41.70
N LYS A 4 27.00 -23.00 41.76
CA LYS A 4 26.14 -22.26 40.83
C LYS A 4 26.78 -22.31 39.43
N LYS A 5 26.08 -22.89 38.44
CA LYS A 5 26.41 -22.72 37.02
C LYS A 5 26.28 -21.23 36.69
N LYS A 6 27.38 -20.61 36.23
CA LYS A 6 27.34 -19.32 35.52
C LYS A 6 26.70 -19.58 34.16
N THR A 7 25.44 -19.23 33.99
CA THR A 7 24.83 -19.01 32.67
C THR A 7 25.33 -17.65 32.19
N THR A 8 26.14 -17.66 31.13
CA THR A 8 26.69 -16.47 30.47
C THR A 8 25.64 -15.85 29.55
N LEU A 9 25.55 -14.51 29.51
CA LEU A 9 24.67 -13.74 28.61
C LEU A 9 24.80 -14.12 27.11
N LYS A 10 25.87 -14.82 26.71
CA LYS A 10 26.05 -15.36 25.35
C LYS A 10 24.99 -16.42 24.97
N ASP A 11 24.42 -17.14 25.92
CA ASP A 11 23.49 -18.24 25.62
C ASP A 11 22.07 -17.75 25.29
N HIS A 12 21.68 -16.55 25.74
CA HIS A 12 20.39 -15.94 25.37
C HIS A 12 20.42 -15.24 24.00
N ASN A 13 21.56 -14.63 23.62
CA ASN A 13 21.71 -14.06 22.29
C ASN A 13 21.86 -15.13 21.20
N SER A 14 22.42 -16.30 21.52
CA SER A 14 22.51 -17.42 20.58
C SER A 14 21.17 -18.00 20.14
N GLN A 15 20.09 -17.83 20.93
CA GLN A 15 18.75 -18.31 20.58
C GLN A 15 17.90 -17.27 19.84
N MET A 16 18.16 -15.97 19.99
CA MET A 16 17.50 -14.93 19.18
C MET A 16 18.10 -14.80 17.78
N VAL A 17 19.41 -15.03 17.65
CA VAL A 17 20.17 -14.78 16.41
C VAL A 17 19.98 -15.86 15.34
N SER A 18 19.49 -17.06 15.68
CA SER A 18 19.22 -18.12 14.68
C SER A 18 17.88 -17.97 13.94
N SER A 19 17.14 -16.88 14.17
CA SER A 19 15.75 -16.74 13.71
C SER A 19 15.51 -15.67 12.64
N LEU A 20 16.50 -14.88 12.22
CA LEU A 20 16.25 -13.72 11.33
C LEU A 20 17.06 -13.80 10.04
N GLU A 21 16.78 -14.81 9.21
CA GLU A 21 17.03 -14.71 7.78
C GLU A 21 15.85 -13.95 7.14
N GLN A 22 15.93 -12.62 7.12
CA GLN A 22 14.90 -11.73 6.59
C GLN A 22 15.26 -11.23 5.18
N PRO A 23 14.37 -11.36 4.18
CA PRO A 23 14.49 -10.62 2.92
C PRO A 23 13.62 -9.35 2.95
N LEU A 24 14.04 -8.32 2.20
CA LEU A 24 13.53 -6.93 2.20
C LEU A 24 12.85 -6.57 0.85
N LEU A 25 11.51 -6.41 0.75
CA LEU A 25 10.85 -5.89 -0.48
C LEU A 25 10.94 -4.38 -0.45
N LEU A 26 12.13 -3.86 -0.71
CA LEU A 26 12.22 -2.49 -1.15
C LEU A 26 11.51 -2.44 -2.51
N LEU A 27 10.32 -1.84 -2.58
CA LEU A 27 9.82 -1.32 -3.84
C LEU A 27 10.72 -0.11 -4.14
N CYS A 28 11.90 -0.36 -4.70
CA CYS A 28 12.80 0.69 -5.12
C CYS A 28 12.16 1.38 -6.32
N ILE A 29 11.37 2.42 -6.05
CA ILE A 29 10.92 3.34 -7.06
C ILE A 29 12.12 4.24 -7.33
N PRO A 30 12.72 4.24 -8.54
CA PRO A 30 13.65 5.29 -8.91
C PRO A 30 12.88 6.61 -8.88
N SER A 31 13.02 7.35 -7.77
CA SER A 31 12.68 8.76 -7.76
C SER A 31 13.84 9.49 -8.43
N ASN A 32 13.58 10.14 -9.56
CA ASN A 32 14.50 11.12 -10.15
C ASN A 32 14.62 12.42 -9.30
N ILE A 33 14.26 12.35 -8.02
CA ILE A 33 14.57 13.42 -7.08
C ILE A 33 16.06 13.22 -6.75
N ASN A 34 16.92 14.02 -7.38
CA ASN A 34 18.38 14.07 -7.20
C ASN A 34 19.22 12.91 -7.76
N GLU A 35 18.71 12.12 -8.73
CA GLU A 35 19.46 10.98 -9.34
C GLU A 35 19.88 9.88 -8.32
N GLU A 36 19.23 9.84 -7.17
CA GLU A 36 19.50 8.85 -6.13
C GLU A 36 18.87 7.48 -6.47
N ASN A 37 19.44 6.41 -5.90
CA ASN A 37 18.96 5.05 -6.08
C ASN A 37 18.95 4.27 -4.75
N GLY A 38 18.34 3.09 -4.74
CA GLY A 38 18.26 2.24 -3.54
C GLY A 38 19.37 1.18 -3.45
N ASP A 39 20.54 1.40 -4.06
CA ASP A 39 21.66 0.45 -3.98
C ASP A 39 22.13 0.27 -2.53
N VAL A 40 22.15 1.36 -1.77
CA VAL A 40 22.45 1.37 -0.32
C VAL A 40 21.18 1.57 0.52
N ALA A 41 20.30 2.49 0.12
CA ALA A 41 19.15 2.93 0.91
C ALA A 41 19.56 3.30 2.36
N ASP A 42 18.83 2.82 3.38
CA ASP A 42 19.17 3.03 4.80
C ASP A 42 20.24 2.04 5.33
N ASP A 43 20.85 1.25 4.45
CA ASP A 43 21.89 0.28 4.82
C ASP A 43 21.42 -0.78 5.84
N HIS A 44 20.10 -1.04 5.87
CA HIS A 44 19.42 -1.99 6.76
C HIS A 44 20.05 -3.40 6.71
N TYR A 45 20.55 -3.81 5.53
CA TYR A 45 21.02 -5.17 5.26
C TYR A 45 22.54 -5.36 5.42
N HIS A 46 23.38 -4.49 4.83
CA HIS A 46 24.81 -4.80 4.60
C HIS A 46 25.66 -4.83 5.89
N TYR A 47 25.29 -4.06 6.91
CA TYR A 47 25.96 -4.02 8.22
C TYR A 47 25.12 -4.56 9.38
N HIS A 48 24.05 -5.30 9.09
CA HIS A 48 23.10 -5.77 10.11
C HIS A 48 22.45 -4.64 10.93
N ARG A 49 22.29 -3.44 10.34
CA ARG A 49 21.65 -2.29 11.00
C ARG A 49 20.20 -2.54 11.39
N TYR A 50 19.56 -3.57 10.83
CA TYR A 50 18.26 -4.03 11.30
C TYR A 50 18.23 -4.31 12.81
N LEU A 51 19.35 -4.66 13.45
CA LEU A 51 19.41 -4.79 14.91
C LEU A 51 19.25 -3.44 15.62
N GLU A 52 19.88 -2.39 15.09
CA GLU A 52 19.73 -1.01 15.57
C GLU A 52 18.29 -0.52 15.35
N ASP A 53 17.71 -0.80 14.18
CA ASP A 53 16.33 -0.45 13.89
C ASP A 53 15.34 -1.17 14.84
N ILE A 54 15.60 -2.45 15.16
CA ILE A 54 14.82 -3.20 16.14
C ILE A 54 14.95 -2.59 17.54
N GLU A 55 16.15 -2.17 17.94
CA GLU A 55 16.37 -1.51 19.23
C GLU A 55 15.63 -0.17 19.31
N ILE A 56 15.67 0.63 18.25
CA ILE A 56 14.93 1.89 18.15
C ILE A 56 13.42 1.61 18.27
N MET A 57 12.88 0.67 17.49
CA MET A 57 11.47 0.29 17.57
C MET A 57 11.08 -0.19 18.97
N HIS A 58 11.92 -1.02 19.59
CA HIS A 58 11.69 -1.47 20.96
C HIS A 58 11.70 -0.30 21.95
N SER A 59 12.59 0.67 21.78
CA SER A 59 12.66 1.88 22.62
C SER A 59 11.42 2.78 22.51
N LEU A 60 10.78 2.79 21.34
CA LEU A 60 9.50 3.47 21.10
C LEU A 60 8.30 2.72 21.71
N GLY A 61 8.50 1.49 22.20
CA GLY A 61 7.45 0.67 22.79
C GLY A 61 6.46 0.11 21.78
N VAL A 62 6.84 0.02 20.48
CA VAL A 62 5.95 -0.59 19.48
C VAL A 62 5.88 -2.11 19.66
N ASN A 63 4.71 -2.68 19.40
CA ASN A 63 4.45 -4.11 19.54
C ASN A 63 4.35 -4.85 18.20
N ALA A 64 4.51 -4.14 17.09
CA ALA A 64 4.45 -4.68 15.74
C ALA A 64 5.41 -3.91 14.83
N TYR A 65 6.09 -4.63 13.94
CA TYR A 65 6.90 -4.07 12.87
C TYR A 65 6.41 -4.59 11.53
N ARG A 66 6.02 -3.68 10.64
CA ARG A 66 5.64 -4.01 9.26
C ARG A 66 6.84 -3.77 8.36
N PHE A 67 7.31 -4.83 7.74
CA PHE A 67 8.30 -4.82 6.67
C PHE A 67 7.82 -5.73 5.54
N SER A 68 8.60 -5.80 4.47
CA SER A 68 8.23 -6.47 3.24
C SER A 68 9.37 -7.40 2.79
N ILE A 69 9.09 -8.41 1.94
CA ILE A 69 10.06 -9.46 1.54
C ILE A 69 10.50 -9.40 0.07
N SER A 70 11.81 -9.25 -0.19
CA SER A 70 12.35 -9.02 -1.54
C SER A 70 12.03 -10.15 -2.50
N TRP A 71 11.29 -9.87 -3.56
CA TRP A 71 11.02 -10.87 -4.60
C TRP A 71 12.34 -11.25 -5.30
N ALA A 72 13.11 -10.28 -5.79
CA ALA A 72 14.32 -10.51 -6.59
C ALA A 72 15.37 -11.40 -5.90
N ARG A 73 15.33 -11.53 -4.57
CA ARG A 73 16.26 -12.36 -3.79
C ARG A 73 15.78 -13.79 -3.57
N VAL A 74 14.51 -14.08 -3.85
CA VAL A 74 13.87 -15.34 -3.50
C VAL A 74 13.66 -16.20 -4.76
N LEU A 75 12.71 -15.89 -5.67
CA LEU A 75 12.24 -16.88 -6.66
C LEU A 75 11.58 -16.28 -7.93
N PRO A 76 11.42 -17.02 -9.05
CA PRO A 76 11.02 -16.46 -10.36
C PRO A 76 9.54 -16.06 -10.52
N ASN A 77 8.62 -16.48 -9.65
CA ASN A 77 7.20 -16.09 -9.74
C ASN A 77 6.56 -15.82 -8.36
N PHE A 78 5.48 -15.04 -8.34
CA PHE A 78 4.83 -14.53 -7.12
C PHE A 78 4.31 -15.64 -6.18
N LEU A 79 3.70 -16.68 -6.73
CA LEU A 79 3.11 -17.75 -5.91
C LEU A 79 4.19 -18.59 -5.24
N HIS A 80 5.29 -18.84 -5.96
CA HIS A 80 6.43 -19.57 -5.40
C HIS A 80 7.12 -18.77 -4.30
N LEU A 81 7.24 -17.44 -4.45
CA LEU A 81 7.65 -16.53 -3.39
C LEU A 81 6.72 -16.67 -2.17
N ALA A 82 5.42 -16.49 -2.36
CA ALA A 82 4.44 -16.53 -1.27
C ALA A 82 4.48 -17.86 -0.51
N GLU A 83 4.46 -19.00 -1.20
CA GLU A 83 4.58 -20.32 -0.59
C GLU A 83 5.86 -20.50 0.20
N THR A 84 6.98 -20.04 -0.35
CA THR A 84 8.28 -20.14 0.33
C THR A 84 8.27 -19.30 1.60
N CYS A 85 7.74 -18.08 1.56
CA CYS A 85 7.57 -17.24 2.74
C CYS A 85 6.68 -17.92 3.80
N PHE A 86 5.56 -18.51 3.40
CA PHE A 86 4.67 -19.22 4.34
C PHE A 86 5.35 -20.43 4.98
N LYS A 87 6.10 -21.21 4.19
CA LYS A 87 6.85 -22.37 4.68
C LYS A 87 7.97 -21.96 5.65
N SER A 88 8.73 -20.93 5.33
CA SER A 88 9.92 -20.53 6.08
C SER A 88 9.64 -19.68 7.33
N PHE A 89 8.58 -18.86 7.30
CA PHE A 89 8.36 -17.86 8.36
C PHE A 89 7.00 -17.95 9.03
N GLY A 90 6.04 -18.73 8.51
CA GLY A 90 4.67 -18.75 9.02
C GLY A 90 4.48 -19.42 10.38
N ASP A 91 5.51 -20.09 10.90
CA ASP A 91 5.57 -20.51 12.31
C ASP A 91 5.52 -19.28 13.25
N ARG A 92 6.17 -18.17 12.85
CA ARG A 92 6.30 -16.93 13.65
C ARG A 92 5.46 -15.77 13.12
N VAL A 93 5.36 -15.61 11.79
CA VAL A 93 4.62 -14.52 11.16
C VAL A 93 3.13 -14.85 11.10
N LYS A 94 2.31 -14.05 11.79
CA LYS A 94 0.85 -14.20 11.87
C LYS A 94 0.06 -13.20 11.06
N TYR A 95 0.70 -12.19 10.48
CA TYR A 95 0.06 -11.18 9.64
C TYR A 95 0.78 -11.12 8.30
N TRP A 96 0.06 -11.43 7.23
CA TRP A 96 0.56 -11.49 5.87
C TRP A 96 -0.12 -10.46 5.00
N ILE A 97 0.67 -9.75 4.20
CA ILE A 97 0.21 -8.81 3.19
C ILE A 97 0.78 -9.28 1.85
N THR A 98 -0.09 -9.59 0.88
CA THR A 98 0.36 -10.07 -0.43
C THR A 98 0.88 -8.94 -1.32
N ILE A 99 0.13 -7.83 -1.38
CA ILE A 99 0.36 -6.71 -2.30
C ILE A 99 0.06 -5.42 -1.53
N THR A 100 0.89 -4.39 -1.77
CA THR A 100 0.73 -3.05 -1.21
C THR A 100 0.49 -2.05 -2.32
N GLY A 101 -0.57 -1.24 -2.18
CA GLY A 101 -0.91 -0.12 -3.06
C GLY A 101 -1.13 -0.50 -4.53
N PRO A 102 -1.93 -1.53 -4.86
CA PRO A 102 -2.20 -1.92 -6.25
C PRO A 102 -2.74 -0.76 -7.10
N ASN A 103 -3.71 0.01 -6.57
CA ASN A 103 -4.24 1.20 -7.23
C ASN A 103 -3.21 2.31 -7.42
N LEU A 104 -2.41 2.63 -6.39
CA LEU A 104 -1.36 3.65 -6.49
C LEU A 104 -0.29 3.25 -7.51
N PHE A 105 0.16 2.00 -7.45
CA PHE A 105 1.13 1.46 -8.42
C PHE A 105 0.57 1.54 -9.84
N THR A 106 -0.70 1.17 -10.02
CA THR A 106 -1.35 1.20 -11.33
C THR A 106 -1.46 2.63 -11.88
N ASP A 107 -1.88 3.60 -11.08
CA ASP A 107 -1.94 5.01 -11.48
C ASP A 107 -0.54 5.56 -11.81
N MET A 108 0.43 5.35 -10.94
CA MET A 108 1.77 5.92 -11.11
C MET A 108 2.57 5.24 -12.23
N ALA A 109 2.45 3.93 -12.43
CA ALA A 109 3.26 3.20 -13.40
C ALA A 109 2.64 3.09 -14.80
N TYR A 110 1.30 3.07 -14.90
CA TYR A 110 0.59 2.77 -16.15
C TYR A 110 -0.40 3.85 -16.60
N ILE A 111 -0.79 4.79 -15.74
CA ILE A 111 -1.56 5.98 -16.15
C ILE A 111 -0.63 7.16 -16.35
N ARG A 112 0.12 7.53 -15.32
CA ARG A 112 1.02 8.71 -15.31
C ARG A 112 2.44 8.41 -15.79
N GLY A 113 2.84 7.13 -15.83
CA GLY A 113 4.17 6.71 -16.26
C GLY A 113 5.34 7.26 -15.42
N LYS A 114 5.10 7.58 -14.15
CA LYS A 114 6.10 8.09 -13.20
C LYS A 114 6.87 6.99 -12.49
N TYR A 115 6.26 5.82 -12.30
CA TYR A 115 6.92 4.65 -11.71
C TYR A 115 7.32 3.66 -12.81
N PRO A 116 8.37 2.85 -12.62
CA PRO A 116 8.66 1.74 -13.53
C PRO A 116 7.43 0.84 -13.72
N PRO A 117 7.13 0.40 -14.96
CA PRO A 117 7.96 0.51 -16.17
C PRO A 117 7.76 1.81 -16.97
N ALA A 118 7.22 2.86 -16.36
CA ALA A 118 7.03 4.19 -16.93
C ALA A 118 6.21 4.18 -18.23
N ARG A 119 5.03 3.54 -18.18
CA ARG A 119 4.12 3.42 -19.31
C ARG A 119 2.96 4.39 -19.17
N CYS A 120 2.66 5.11 -20.25
CA CYS A 120 1.55 6.04 -20.30
C CYS A 120 1.17 6.39 -21.74
N SER A 121 0.04 7.06 -21.92
CA SER A 121 -0.38 7.70 -23.17
C SER A 121 -1.01 9.07 -22.89
N VAL A 122 -1.07 9.92 -23.93
CA VAL A 122 -1.78 11.22 -23.89
C VAL A 122 -3.24 10.99 -23.45
N PRO A 123 -3.82 11.86 -22.59
CA PRO A 123 -3.29 13.13 -22.08
C PRO A 123 -2.47 13.03 -20.79
N PHE A 124 -2.30 11.83 -20.22
CA PHE A 124 -1.70 11.65 -18.89
C PHE A 124 -0.17 11.78 -18.89
N GLY A 125 0.47 11.52 -20.02
CA GLY A 125 1.89 11.72 -20.21
C GLY A 125 2.33 11.39 -21.64
N ASN A 126 3.60 11.65 -21.94
CA ASN A 126 4.20 11.42 -23.25
C ASN A 126 5.27 10.31 -23.18
N CYS A 127 4.87 9.13 -22.71
CA CYS A 127 5.75 7.97 -22.63
C CYS A 127 5.95 7.35 -24.03
N SER A 128 7.10 6.73 -24.26
CA SER A 128 7.43 6.08 -25.54
C SER A 128 6.54 4.87 -25.84
N VAL A 129 6.01 4.21 -24.81
CA VAL A 129 5.16 3.02 -24.93
C VAL A 129 4.11 3.04 -23.81
N GLY A 130 2.88 2.66 -24.14
CA GLY A 130 1.81 2.49 -23.15
C GLY A 130 0.44 2.83 -23.69
N ASN A 131 -0.59 2.44 -22.95
CA ASN A 131 -1.95 2.88 -23.17
C ASN A 131 -2.60 3.04 -21.78
N SER A 132 -2.79 4.29 -21.36
CA SER A 132 -3.31 4.61 -20.03
C SER A 132 -4.78 4.24 -19.84
N ASP A 133 -5.54 3.98 -20.91
CA ASP A 133 -6.94 3.53 -20.82
C ASP A 133 -7.06 2.00 -20.67
N MET A 134 -6.04 1.23 -21.11
CA MET A 134 -6.09 -0.24 -21.14
C MET A 134 -5.11 -0.91 -20.17
N ALA A 135 -3.87 -0.42 -20.09
CA ALA A 135 -2.83 -1.05 -19.29
C ALA A 135 -3.20 -1.17 -17.81
N PRO A 136 -3.86 -0.17 -17.18
CA PRO A 136 -4.32 -0.30 -15.80
C PRO A 136 -5.25 -1.49 -15.56
N LEU A 137 -6.22 -1.71 -16.46
CA LEU A 137 -7.19 -2.82 -16.35
C LEU A 137 -6.48 -4.18 -16.40
N VAL A 138 -5.44 -4.29 -17.23
CA VAL A 138 -4.63 -5.51 -17.35
C VAL A 138 -3.74 -5.73 -16.13
N VAL A 139 -3.17 -4.66 -15.58
CA VAL A 139 -2.25 -4.73 -14.42
C VAL A 139 -2.99 -5.10 -13.14
N MET A 140 -4.26 -4.72 -13.02
CA MET A 140 -5.14 -5.15 -11.94
C MET A 140 -5.38 -6.68 -11.89
N HIS A 141 -4.93 -7.45 -12.89
CA HIS A 141 -4.80 -8.91 -12.77
C HIS A 141 -3.89 -9.34 -11.59
N MET A 142 -3.11 -8.44 -10.99
CA MET A 142 -2.42 -8.72 -9.73
C MET A 142 -3.37 -9.14 -8.59
N LEU A 143 -4.65 -8.75 -8.64
CA LEU A 143 -5.66 -9.24 -7.69
C LEU A 143 -5.87 -10.76 -7.81
N LEU A 144 -5.70 -11.35 -9.00
CA LEU A 144 -5.70 -12.81 -9.17
C LEU A 144 -4.49 -13.45 -8.50
N ALA A 145 -3.34 -12.79 -8.50
CA ALA A 145 -2.15 -13.27 -7.80
C ALA A 145 -2.36 -13.25 -6.27
N HIS A 146 -2.98 -12.18 -5.73
CA HIS A 146 -3.45 -12.13 -4.35
C HIS A 146 -4.40 -13.28 -4.03
N ALA A 147 -5.48 -13.45 -4.80
CA ALA A 147 -6.49 -14.49 -4.55
C ALA A 147 -5.88 -15.90 -4.55
N LYS A 148 -4.98 -16.20 -5.50
CA LYS A 148 -4.26 -17.48 -5.54
C LYS A 148 -3.37 -17.68 -4.32
N ALA A 149 -2.64 -16.66 -3.88
CA ALA A 149 -1.81 -16.75 -2.67
C ALA A 149 -2.65 -16.94 -1.39
N VAL A 150 -3.79 -16.23 -1.29
CA VAL A 150 -4.75 -16.40 -0.18
C VAL A 150 -5.31 -17.82 -0.16
N LYS A 151 -5.72 -18.34 -1.32
CA LYS A 151 -6.20 -19.72 -1.45
C LYS A 151 -5.16 -20.71 -0.95
N ILE A 152 -3.92 -20.60 -1.41
CA ILE A 152 -2.81 -21.46 -0.97
C ILE A 152 -2.61 -21.37 0.55
N TYR A 153 -2.61 -20.16 1.12
CA TYR A 153 -2.46 -19.96 2.57
C TYR A 153 -3.58 -20.65 3.35
N ARG A 154 -4.84 -20.45 2.94
CA ARG A 154 -6.02 -21.02 3.58
C ARG A 154 -6.05 -22.54 3.53
N GLU A 155 -5.71 -23.12 2.38
CA GLU A 155 -5.77 -24.57 2.17
C GLU A 155 -4.62 -25.32 2.86
N HIS A 156 -3.41 -24.76 2.85
CA HIS A 156 -2.21 -25.52 3.27
C HIS A 156 -1.57 -25.03 4.58
N PHE A 157 -1.78 -23.78 4.99
CA PHE A 157 -1.02 -23.16 6.08
C PHE A 157 -1.88 -22.66 7.24
N LEU A 158 -3.09 -22.18 6.98
CA LEU A 158 -3.96 -21.54 7.96
C LEU A 158 -4.23 -22.42 9.17
N ALA A 159 -4.57 -23.71 8.96
CA ALA A 159 -4.88 -24.64 10.04
C ALA A 159 -3.71 -24.84 11.02
N LYS A 160 -2.47 -24.77 10.53
CA LYS A 160 -1.25 -24.96 11.35
C LYS A 160 -0.73 -23.64 11.92
N GLN A 161 -0.84 -22.56 11.17
CA GLN A 161 -0.18 -21.30 11.48
C GLN A 161 -1.08 -20.31 12.20
N GLY A 162 -2.40 -20.38 11.99
CA GLY A 162 -3.39 -19.52 12.64
C GLY A 162 -3.24 -18.02 12.35
N GLY A 163 -2.63 -17.66 11.21
CA GLY A 163 -2.42 -16.27 10.83
C GLY A 163 -3.55 -15.66 10.02
N VAL A 164 -3.40 -14.37 9.71
CA VAL A 164 -4.29 -13.55 8.90
C VAL A 164 -3.54 -13.12 7.64
N ILE A 165 -4.21 -13.16 6.49
CA ILE A 165 -3.66 -12.75 5.20
C ILE A 165 -4.57 -11.72 4.53
N GLY A 166 -3.96 -10.72 3.91
CA GLY A 166 -4.64 -9.56 3.36
C GLY A 166 -3.93 -8.85 2.22
N ILE A 167 -4.55 -7.76 1.79
CA ILE A 167 -4.04 -6.83 0.79
C ILE A 167 -4.12 -5.41 1.32
N VAL A 168 -3.19 -4.58 0.89
CA VAL A 168 -3.06 -3.21 1.36
C VAL A 168 -3.36 -2.26 0.22
N VAL A 169 -4.37 -1.40 0.39
CA VAL A 169 -4.86 -0.45 -0.64
C VAL A 169 -4.55 0.98 -0.20
N CYS A 170 -4.17 1.84 -1.14
CA CYS A 170 -4.01 3.28 -0.86
C CYS A 170 -5.39 3.93 -0.95
N VAL A 171 -5.80 4.78 0.00
CA VAL A 171 -7.14 5.37 -0.04
C VAL A 171 -7.04 6.87 0.16
N PHE A 172 -7.47 7.60 -0.85
CA PHE A 172 -7.59 9.05 -0.80
C PHE A 172 -9.04 9.42 -0.50
N MET A 173 -9.25 10.30 0.48
CA MET A 173 -10.59 10.81 0.75
C MET A 173 -10.88 11.96 -0.21
N ASN A 174 -12.03 11.90 -0.86
CA ASN A 174 -12.48 12.94 -1.76
C ASN A 174 -13.53 13.82 -1.06
N GLU A 175 -13.36 15.12 -1.12
CA GLU A 175 -14.38 16.12 -0.78
C GLU A 175 -14.93 16.70 -2.08
N PRO A 176 -16.22 17.05 -2.16
CA PRO A 176 -16.76 17.68 -3.36
C PRO A 176 -16.05 19.01 -3.63
N MET A 177 -15.86 19.39 -4.90
CA MET A 177 -15.22 20.65 -5.28
C MET A 177 -16.13 21.86 -5.03
N THR A 178 -17.43 21.72 -5.15
CA THR A 178 -18.44 22.75 -4.86
C THR A 178 -19.57 22.19 -4.00
N GLU A 179 -20.54 23.03 -3.62
CA GLU A 179 -21.76 22.57 -2.96
C GLU A 179 -22.80 22.01 -3.96
N SER A 180 -22.43 21.83 -5.23
CA SER A 180 -23.33 21.24 -6.21
C SER A 180 -23.58 19.76 -5.92
N GLU A 181 -24.78 19.30 -6.24
CA GLU A 181 -25.17 17.89 -6.12
C GLU A 181 -24.26 17.00 -6.99
N LEU A 182 -23.88 17.49 -8.18
CA LEU A 182 -22.97 16.80 -9.10
C LEU A 182 -21.61 16.51 -8.48
N ASP A 183 -20.97 17.50 -7.85
CA ASP A 183 -19.66 17.29 -7.21
C ASP A 183 -19.77 16.38 -5.97
N TRP A 184 -20.91 16.42 -5.27
CA TRP A 184 -21.20 15.51 -4.15
C TRP A 184 -21.31 14.06 -4.61
N GLU A 185 -22.09 13.81 -5.66
CA GLU A 185 -22.21 12.48 -6.26
C GLU A 185 -20.85 12.01 -6.82
N ALA A 186 -20.14 12.89 -7.52
CA ALA A 186 -18.83 12.61 -8.09
C ALA A 186 -17.79 12.26 -7.01
N ALA A 187 -17.72 13.01 -5.91
CA ALA A 187 -16.81 12.71 -4.79
C ALA A 187 -17.12 11.35 -4.13
N ASN A 188 -18.41 11.00 -3.99
CA ASN A 188 -18.84 9.70 -3.48
C ASN A 188 -18.50 8.55 -4.45
N GLN A 189 -18.70 8.77 -5.76
CA GLN A 189 -18.33 7.81 -6.80
C GLN A 189 -16.81 7.63 -6.90
N ALA A 190 -16.04 8.70 -6.74
CA ALA A 190 -14.58 8.66 -6.75
C ALA A 190 -14.01 7.80 -5.61
N LEU A 191 -14.63 7.88 -4.43
CA LEU A 191 -14.27 7.01 -3.32
C LEU A 191 -14.57 5.55 -3.66
N ALA A 192 -15.71 5.27 -4.31
CA ALA A 192 -15.98 3.93 -4.85
C ALA A 192 -14.95 3.52 -5.91
N PHE A 193 -14.57 4.38 -6.84
CA PHE A 193 -13.60 4.04 -7.87
C PHE A 193 -12.20 3.72 -7.31
N ASN A 194 -11.75 4.45 -6.28
CA ASN A 194 -10.43 4.23 -5.67
C ASN A 194 -10.39 3.04 -4.70
N VAL A 195 -11.49 2.78 -3.99
CA VAL A 195 -11.56 1.79 -2.91
C VAL A 195 -12.20 0.49 -3.39
N ALA A 196 -13.28 0.59 -4.15
CA ALA A 196 -14.08 -0.55 -4.59
C ALA A 196 -13.41 -1.32 -5.74
N TRP A 197 -12.62 -0.65 -6.58
CA TRP A 197 -11.90 -1.33 -7.66
C TRP A 197 -10.95 -2.43 -7.15
N ASP A 198 -10.29 -2.19 -6.00
CA ASP A 198 -9.47 -3.20 -5.34
C ASP A 198 -10.29 -4.16 -4.47
N PHE A 199 -11.24 -3.63 -3.69
CA PHE A 199 -11.90 -4.42 -2.63
C PHE A 199 -13.14 -5.19 -3.06
N ASP A 200 -13.88 -4.76 -4.08
CA ASP A 200 -15.10 -5.45 -4.51
C ASP A 200 -14.81 -6.83 -5.11
N PRO A 201 -13.78 -7.01 -5.98
CA PRO A 201 -13.40 -8.34 -6.46
C PRO A 201 -12.99 -9.30 -5.32
N LEU A 202 -12.57 -8.72 -4.19
CA LEU A 202 -12.00 -9.42 -3.05
C LEU A 202 -12.94 -9.43 -1.83
N TYR A 203 -14.22 -9.08 -2.02
CA TYR A 203 -15.23 -8.96 -0.97
C TYR A 203 -15.33 -10.21 -0.08
N LEU A 204 -15.12 -11.39 -0.67
CA LEU A 204 -15.14 -12.69 -0.01
C LEU A 204 -13.81 -13.09 0.67
N GLU A 205 -12.71 -12.37 0.43
CA GLU A 205 -11.36 -12.87 0.73
C GLU A 205 -10.51 -12.02 1.69
N ILE A 206 -10.86 -10.78 2.03
CA ILE A 206 -9.92 -9.91 2.75
C ILE A 206 -10.17 -9.79 4.25
N THR A 207 -9.09 -9.96 5.00
CA THR A 207 -8.81 -9.26 6.26
C THR A 207 -7.56 -8.41 6.04
N LEU A 208 -7.46 -7.22 6.64
CA LEU A 208 -6.43 -6.18 6.48
C LEU A 208 -6.71 -5.22 5.30
N ARG A 209 -6.93 -3.94 5.61
CA ARG A 209 -7.25 -2.87 4.66
C ARG A 209 -6.56 -1.60 5.12
N LYS A 210 -5.75 -0.99 4.25
CA LYS A 210 -5.03 0.26 4.52
C LYS A 210 -5.85 1.47 4.09
N CYS A 211 -5.55 2.59 4.72
CA CYS A 211 -5.91 3.95 4.34
C CYS A 211 -4.67 4.82 4.56
N THR A 212 -3.94 5.21 3.51
CA THR A 212 -3.03 6.37 3.62
C THR A 212 -3.91 7.59 3.46
N ILE A 213 -4.37 8.19 4.56
CA ILE A 213 -5.18 9.39 4.49
C ILE A 213 -4.33 10.56 4.93
N THR A 214 -3.62 11.10 3.96
CA THR A 214 -2.98 12.41 4.10
C THR A 214 -3.34 13.33 2.95
N THR A 215 -4.34 12.99 2.14
CA THR A 215 -4.83 13.91 1.12
C THR A 215 -6.35 13.85 1.14
N GLY A 216 -6.99 14.81 1.80
CA GLY A 216 -8.27 15.26 1.27
C GLY A 216 -8.00 15.76 -0.13
N MET A 217 -8.75 15.35 -1.14
CA MET A 217 -8.67 15.98 -2.45
C MET A 217 -10.06 16.45 -2.84
N ASN A 218 -10.14 17.66 -3.38
CA ASN A 218 -11.35 18.16 -4.01
C ASN A 218 -11.59 17.38 -5.31
N TYR A 219 -12.82 16.89 -5.47
CA TYR A 219 -13.26 16.14 -6.64
C TYR A 219 -14.32 16.93 -7.39
N GLN A 220 -14.08 17.17 -8.67
CA GLN A 220 -15.01 17.85 -9.57
C GLN A 220 -15.59 16.82 -10.55
N ASP A 221 -16.90 16.88 -10.76
CA ASP A 221 -17.56 16.12 -11.82
C ASP A 221 -16.98 16.47 -13.21
N CYS A 222 -16.76 15.47 -14.05
CA CYS A 222 -16.37 15.63 -15.46
C CYS A 222 -17.32 14.93 -16.43
N ILE A 223 -18.47 14.43 -15.96
CA ILE A 223 -19.52 13.86 -16.82
C ILE A 223 -20.31 14.99 -17.48
N TYR A 224 -20.75 15.96 -16.68
CA TYR A 224 -21.60 17.06 -17.10
C TYR A 224 -20.86 18.41 -17.13
N SER A 225 -19.70 18.50 -16.47
CA SER A 225 -18.85 19.70 -16.46
C SER A 225 -17.60 19.53 -17.33
N SER A 226 -17.12 20.64 -17.91
CA SER A 226 -15.87 20.64 -18.68
C SER A 226 -14.66 20.47 -17.76
N CYS A 227 -13.82 19.47 -18.04
CA CYS A 227 -12.62 19.19 -17.26
C CYS A 227 -11.33 19.33 -18.05
N ILE A 228 -10.27 19.66 -17.32
CA ILE A 228 -8.90 19.74 -17.84
C ILE A 228 -8.19 18.40 -17.51
N LEU A 229 -7.20 18.00 -18.31
CA LEU A 229 -6.27 16.89 -17.99
C LEU A 229 -6.87 15.47 -17.96
N GLY A 230 -7.74 15.11 -18.91
CA GLY A 230 -8.20 13.73 -19.08
C GLY A 230 -9.14 13.24 -17.97
N GLY A 231 -9.70 14.16 -17.17
CA GLY A 231 -10.71 13.85 -16.15
C GLY A 231 -12.00 13.29 -16.75
N ASP A 232 -12.27 13.54 -18.04
CA ASP A 232 -13.35 12.97 -18.84
C ASP A 232 -13.14 11.48 -19.21
N ARG A 233 -12.00 10.89 -18.85
CA ARG A 233 -11.70 9.49 -19.15
C ARG A 233 -12.32 8.55 -18.12
N PRO A 234 -12.88 7.39 -18.56
CA PRO A 234 -13.41 6.38 -17.65
C PRO A 234 -12.38 5.91 -16.60
N ILE A 235 -11.10 5.87 -16.97
CA ILE A 235 -10.02 5.42 -16.09
C ILE A 235 -9.74 6.36 -14.90
N ARG A 236 -10.29 7.58 -14.95
CA ARG A 236 -10.23 8.57 -13.87
C ARG A 236 -11.54 8.66 -13.10
N GLY A 237 -12.53 7.82 -13.40
CA GLY A 237 -13.85 7.88 -12.78
C GLY A 237 -14.66 9.12 -13.18
N PHE A 238 -14.40 9.66 -14.38
CA PHE A 238 -15.02 10.88 -14.88
C PHE A 238 -14.94 12.06 -13.89
N GLY A 239 -13.76 12.28 -13.32
CA GLY A 239 -13.57 13.41 -12.43
C GLY A 239 -12.14 13.94 -12.34
N TYR A 240 -12.06 15.19 -11.88
CA TYR A 240 -10.81 15.90 -11.68
C TYR A 240 -10.53 16.03 -10.19
N ILE A 241 -9.28 15.73 -9.81
CA ILE A 241 -8.85 15.66 -8.42
C ILE A 241 -7.78 16.71 -8.17
N THR A 242 -7.95 17.56 -7.16
CA THR A 242 -6.96 18.57 -6.76
C THR A 242 -6.96 18.83 -5.26
N GLY A 243 -5.79 19.13 -4.69
CA GLY A 243 -5.67 19.56 -3.31
C GLY A 243 -6.08 21.00 -3.03
N GLU A 244 -6.39 21.76 -4.08
CA GLU A 244 -6.64 23.20 -3.99
C GLU A 244 -8.01 23.57 -4.57
N ARG A 245 -8.73 24.45 -3.88
CA ARG A 245 -9.98 25.07 -4.33
C ARG A 245 -9.75 26.57 -4.43
N ASN A 246 -9.84 27.12 -5.65
CA ASN A 246 -9.56 28.55 -5.91
C ASN A 246 -8.18 29.01 -5.41
N GLY A 247 -7.16 28.15 -5.52
CA GLY A 247 -5.80 28.39 -5.03
C GLY A 247 -5.63 28.23 -3.51
N ILE A 248 -6.70 27.91 -2.77
CA ILE A 248 -6.65 27.66 -1.33
C ILE A 248 -6.50 26.15 -1.11
N PRO A 249 -5.47 25.68 -0.41
CA PRO A 249 -5.31 24.26 -0.12
C PRO A 249 -6.40 23.77 0.84
N ILE A 250 -6.80 22.51 0.68
CA ILE A 250 -7.87 21.88 1.48
C ILE A 250 -7.52 21.70 2.97
N GLY A 251 -6.22 21.75 3.28
CA GLY A 251 -5.64 21.67 4.61
C GLY A 251 -4.19 22.14 4.57
N ASP A 252 -3.50 22.11 5.70
CA ASP A 252 -2.11 22.55 5.77
C ASP A 252 -1.21 21.66 4.91
N ARG A 253 -0.25 22.24 4.20
CA ARG A 253 0.67 21.48 3.33
C ARG A 253 1.68 20.71 4.18
N THR A 254 2.05 19.52 3.74
CA THR A 254 3.15 18.76 4.36
C THR A 254 4.46 18.91 3.57
N GLY A 255 5.52 18.23 4.01
CA GLY A 255 6.79 18.16 3.28
C GLY A 255 6.69 17.44 1.94
N MET A 256 5.60 16.70 1.67
CA MET A 256 5.35 16.03 0.40
C MET A 256 4.38 16.81 -0.49
N ALA A 257 4.77 17.00 -1.75
CA ALA A 257 3.91 17.64 -2.73
C ALA A 257 2.59 16.87 -2.94
N ASN A 258 1.48 17.60 -2.94
CA ASN A 258 0.10 17.07 -3.01
C ASN A 258 -0.40 16.36 -1.74
N PHE A 259 0.33 16.44 -0.62
CA PHE A 259 -0.13 15.94 0.67
C PHE A 259 -0.54 17.09 1.59
N PHE A 260 -1.70 16.92 2.23
CA PHE A 260 -2.37 17.95 3.05
C PHE A 260 -2.89 17.36 4.37
N LEU A 261 -2.68 18.07 5.47
CA LEU A 261 -3.22 17.71 6.78
C LEU A 261 -4.73 17.84 6.80
N VAL A 262 -5.43 16.72 6.59
CA VAL A 262 -6.90 16.64 6.63
C VAL A 262 -7.34 15.47 7.53
N PRO A 263 -7.23 15.60 8.88
CA PRO A 263 -7.52 14.51 9.81
C PRO A 263 -8.95 13.94 9.69
N ARG A 264 -9.93 14.80 9.39
CA ARG A 264 -11.34 14.40 9.16
C ARG A 264 -11.52 13.37 8.04
N GLY A 265 -10.57 13.30 7.10
CA GLY A 265 -10.61 12.30 6.04
C GLY A 265 -10.53 10.88 6.60
N MET A 266 -9.76 10.65 7.67
CA MET A 266 -9.58 9.32 8.26
C MET A 266 -10.89 8.74 8.74
N GLU A 267 -11.64 9.52 9.51
CA GLU A 267 -12.95 9.12 10.02
C GLU A 267 -13.93 8.81 8.88
N LYS A 268 -13.99 9.66 7.85
CA LYS A 268 -14.89 9.47 6.70
C LYS A 268 -14.60 8.17 5.96
N VAL A 269 -13.33 7.86 5.70
CA VAL A 269 -12.99 6.61 5.01
C VAL A 269 -13.24 5.39 5.89
N VAL A 270 -12.89 5.43 7.17
CA VAL A 270 -13.21 4.34 8.11
C VAL A 270 -14.71 4.08 8.13
N ASN A 271 -15.53 5.13 8.18
CA ASN A 271 -16.99 5.03 8.15
C ASN A 271 -17.50 4.48 6.81
N TYR A 272 -16.95 4.93 5.67
CA TYR A 272 -17.30 4.41 4.35
C TYR A 272 -17.01 2.90 4.24
N VAL A 273 -15.80 2.48 4.61
CA VAL A 273 -15.38 1.08 4.51
C VAL A 273 -16.19 0.22 5.50
N LYS A 274 -16.45 0.73 6.71
CA LYS A 274 -17.33 0.09 7.70
C LYS A 274 -18.73 -0.14 7.13
N GLY A 275 -19.33 0.86 6.50
CA GLY A 275 -20.66 0.76 5.89
C GLY A 275 -20.71 -0.20 4.70
N ARG A 276 -19.80 -0.04 3.73
CA ARG A 276 -19.80 -0.84 2.48
C ARG A 276 -19.42 -2.32 2.71
N TYR A 277 -18.55 -2.57 3.69
CA TYR A 277 -17.96 -3.90 3.90
C TYR A 277 -18.31 -4.52 5.25
N HIS A 278 -19.49 -4.17 5.78
CA HIS A 278 -20.09 -4.80 6.97
C HIS A 278 -19.15 -4.87 8.18
N ASN A 279 -18.40 -3.79 8.42
CA ASN A 279 -17.46 -3.67 9.55
C ASN A 279 -16.46 -4.84 9.68
N LYS A 280 -16.02 -5.41 8.55
CA LYS A 280 -14.91 -6.38 8.53
C LYS A 280 -13.65 -5.78 9.19
N PRO A 281 -12.78 -6.57 9.83
CA PRO A 281 -11.60 -6.04 10.51
C PRO A 281 -10.67 -5.24 9.59
N MET A 282 -10.26 -4.06 10.07
CA MET A 282 -9.40 -3.10 9.36
C MET A 282 -8.22 -2.69 10.24
N TYR A 283 -7.10 -2.32 9.60
CA TYR A 283 -5.88 -1.93 10.28
C TYR A 283 -5.26 -0.74 9.53
N VAL A 284 -4.95 0.32 10.24
CA VAL A 284 -4.18 1.43 9.65
C VAL A 284 -2.72 0.98 9.60
N LEU A 285 -2.21 0.73 8.39
CA LEU A 285 -0.88 0.13 8.18
C LEU A 285 0.20 1.14 7.76
N GLU A 286 -0.20 2.32 7.28
CA GLU A 286 0.69 3.48 7.11
C GLU A 286 -0.14 4.75 7.33
N ASN A 287 0.40 5.69 8.10
CA ASN A 287 -0.12 7.02 8.33
C ASN A 287 1.06 7.90 8.75
N GLY A 288 1.18 9.09 8.15
CA GLY A 288 2.29 10.00 8.42
C GLY A 288 1.97 11.41 7.95
N GLU A 289 2.68 12.36 8.54
CA GLU A 289 2.71 13.78 8.18
C GLU A 289 3.85 14.06 7.21
#